data_AF-A0A7D9IJY9-F1
#
_entry.id   AF-A0A7D9IJY9-F1
#
_cell.length_a   1.000
_cell.length_b   1.000
_cell.length_c   1.000
_cell.angle_alpha   90.00
_cell.angle_beta   90.00
_cell.angle_gamma   90.00
#
_symmetry.space_group_name_H-M   'P 1'
#
loop_
_entity.id
_entity.type
_entity.pdbx_description
1 polymer ?
#
loop_
_entity_poly.entity_id
_entity_poly.type
_entity_poly.pdbx_seq_one_letter_code
_entity_poly.pdbx_strand_id
1 'polypeptide(L)'
;MQFIQVFNNFDHTLEYRLATWFCLIYILAGCFAIPTGPRSIGISHFALIQKGGKVDRSCLYNLVIDNNMSDYHFTPADERLFLLDLYDATGGQYYWYKKTGWGENSTIHHCKWFGIQCYESSSYIKWINLIDNGLTGRLPIFWKIRNLQGLCLSINKQ
;
A
#
# COMPACT_ATOMS: atom_id res chain seq x y z
N MET A 1 -7.30 -15.27 49.24
CA MET A 1 -7.62 -14.62 47.96
C MET A 1 -6.48 -14.88 46.99
N GLN A 2 -6.84 -15.34 45.79
CA GLN A 2 -6.03 -15.65 44.60
C GLN A 2 -5.04 -14.53 44.21
N PHE A 3 -3.97 -14.70 43.41
CA PHE A 3 -3.47 -15.80 42.57
C PHE A 3 -1.93 -15.62 42.43
N ILE A 4 -1.20 -16.74 42.39
CA ILE A 4 0.26 -16.85 42.24
C ILE A 4 0.64 -17.05 40.76
N GLN A 5 1.83 -16.56 40.39
CA GLN A 5 2.50 -16.74 39.09
C GLN A 5 2.87 -18.20 38.80
N VAL A 6 2.85 -18.62 37.54
CA VAL A 6 3.58 -19.83 37.09
C VAL A 6 4.27 -19.55 35.75
N PHE A 7 5.61 -19.59 35.79
CA PHE A 7 6.47 -19.90 34.65
C PHE A 7 6.88 -21.37 34.72
N ASN A 8 6.93 -22.04 33.56
CA ASN A 8 8.02 -22.90 33.06
C ASN A 8 7.56 -24.20 32.36
N ASN A 9 8.03 -24.33 31.12
CA ASN A 9 8.58 -25.50 30.42
C ASN A 9 7.99 -26.89 30.71
N PHE A 10 7.54 -27.59 29.66
CA PHE A 10 8.01 -28.97 29.42
C PHE A 10 7.80 -29.46 27.97
N ASP A 11 8.71 -30.36 27.61
CA ASP A 11 9.08 -30.93 26.32
C ASP A 11 8.10 -31.98 25.75
N HIS A 12 8.19 -32.20 24.44
CA HIS A 12 7.53 -33.25 23.68
C HIS A 12 8.11 -34.63 24.04
N THR A 13 7.26 -35.63 24.32
CA THR A 13 7.34 -37.05 23.85
C THR A 13 6.42 -37.97 24.66
N LEU A 14 5.91 -39.04 24.01
CA LEU A 14 4.92 -40.05 24.43
C LEU A 14 3.45 -39.56 24.34
N GLU A 15 2.55 -40.15 23.56
CA GLU A 15 2.26 -41.59 23.47
C GLU A 15 1.95 -42.04 22.03
N TYR A 16 2.81 -42.90 21.48
CA TYR A 16 2.47 -43.84 20.42
C TYR A 16 2.04 -45.15 21.09
N ARG A 17 0.74 -45.45 21.26
CA ARG A 17 0.16 -46.81 21.22
C ARG A 17 -1.34 -46.69 20.91
N LEU A 18 -1.85 -47.63 20.11
CA LEU A 18 -3.23 -47.78 19.60
C LEU A 18 -3.48 -47.38 18.12
N ALA A 19 -2.49 -47.56 17.26
CA ALA A 19 -2.73 -47.75 15.82
C ALA A 19 -2.38 -49.20 15.43
N THR A 20 -3.36 -50.10 15.48
CA THR A 20 -3.53 -51.33 14.66
C THR A 20 -4.84 -51.98 15.14
N TRP A 21 -5.60 -52.64 14.24
CA TRP A 21 -6.96 -53.19 14.43
C TRP A 21 -8.03 -52.07 14.35
N PHE A 22 -8.68 -51.77 13.23
CA PHE A 22 -9.40 -52.62 12.29
C PHE A 22 -9.28 -52.06 10.86
N CYS A 23 -8.50 -52.74 10.02
CA CYS A 23 -8.66 -52.70 8.59
C CYS A 23 -9.37 -54.01 8.23
N LEU A 24 -10.66 -53.93 7.91
CA LEU A 24 -11.51 -54.90 7.18
C LEU A 24 -12.97 -54.55 7.51
N ILE A 25 -13.84 -54.61 6.50
CA ILE A 25 -15.31 -54.40 6.52
C ILE A 25 -15.75 -52.98 6.07
N TYR A 26 -15.66 -52.70 4.77
CA TYR A 26 -16.82 -52.55 3.86
C TYR A 26 -16.36 -52.00 2.50
N ILE A 27 -16.29 -52.91 1.52
CA ILE A 27 -16.33 -52.60 0.09
C ILE A 27 -17.81 -52.43 -0.28
N LEU A 28 -18.10 -51.46 -1.17
CA LEU A 28 -19.40 -51.12 -1.79
C LEU A 28 -20.19 -49.96 -1.13
N ALA A 29 -19.82 -48.72 -1.45
CA ALA A 29 -20.79 -47.66 -1.76
C ALA A 29 -20.09 -46.42 -2.38
N GLY A 30 -20.47 -46.10 -3.62
CA GLY A 30 -20.63 -44.74 -4.12
C GLY A 30 -19.41 -43.82 -4.15
N CYS A 31 -18.80 -43.72 -5.34
CA CYS A 31 -17.99 -42.58 -5.73
C CYS A 31 -18.85 -41.30 -5.69
N PHE A 32 -18.61 -40.39 -4.75
CA PHE A 32 -19.07 -39.01 -4.81
C PHE A 32 -17.85 -38.09 -4.87
N ALA A 33 -17.79 -37.34 -5.95
CA ALA A 33 -16.73 -36.41 -6.28
C ALA A 33 -16.96 -35.04 -5.60
N ILE A 34 -15.86 -34.50 -5.04
CA ILE A 34 -15.43 -33.08 -4.99
C ILE A 34 -16.19 -32.15 -3.98
N PRO A 35 -15.55 -31.11 -3.35
CA PRO A 35 -14.21 -30.55 -3.57
C PRO A 35 -13.29 -30.45 -2.34
N THR A 36 -12.00 -30.41 -2.67
CA THR A 36 -10.87 -29.90 -1.91
C THR A 36 -11.10 -28.51 -1.34
N GLY A 37 -11.01 -28.37 -0.01
CA GLY A 37 -10.72 -27.09 0.62
C GLY A 37 -9.35 -27.14 1.28
N PRO A 38 -8.29 -26.51 0.73
CA PRO A 38 -7.10 -26.27 1.50
C PRO A 38 -7.39 -25.14 2.50
N ARG A 39 -7.36 -25.48 3.79
CA ARG A 39 -7.14 -24.52 4.87
C ARG A 39 -5.76 -23.89 4.65
N SER A 40 -5.73 -22.69 4.08
CA SER A 40 -4.54 -21.84 4.05
C SER A 40 -4.61 -20.86 5.22
N ILE A 41 -3.69 -21.05 6.16
CA ILE A 41 -3.37 -20.13 7.25
C ILE A 41 -2.51 -19.01 6.65
N GLY A 42 -2.87 -17.75 6.89
CA GLY A 42 -1.96 -16.61 6.80
C GLY A 42 -1.84 -15.88 5.46
N ILE A 43 -2.92 -15.28 4.95
CA ILE A 43 -2.78 -14.15 4.01
C ILE A 43 -2.68 -12.89 4.86
N SER A 44 -1.44 -12.39 5.02
CA SER A 44 -1.19 -11.03 5.50
C SER A 44 -2.10 -10.07 4.76
N HIS A 45 -2.70 -9.15 5.51
CA HIS A 45 -3.73 -8.19 5.15
C HIS A 45 -3.27 -7.20 4.05
N PHE A 46 -3.01 -7.72 2.85
CA PHE A 46 -2.82 -7.02 1.58
C PHE A 46 -4.12 -7.07 0.76
N ALA A 47 -5.28 -7.09 1.42
CA ALA A 47 -6.55 -6.94 0.74
C ALA A 47 -6.88 -5.44 0.65
N LEU A 48 -7.02 -4.96 -0.60
CA LEU A 48 -7.58 -3.67 -1.05
C LEU A 48 -6.61 -2.62 -1.67
N ILE A 49 -5.65 -3.05 -2.50
CA ILE A 49 -5.38 -2.32 -3.77
C ILE A 49 -5.55 -3.28 -4.96
N GLN A 50 -6.67 -4.00 -5.02
CA GLN A 50 -7.11 -4.64 -6.26
C GLN A 50 -8.63 -4.59 -6.36
N LYS A 51 -9.15 -3.40 -6.69
CA LYS A 51 -10.31 -3.34 -7.59
C LYS A 51 -9.76 -3.31 -9.02
N GLY A 52 -9.45 -4.49 -9.58
CA GLY A 52 -9.37 -4.72 -11.03
C GLY A 52 -8.40 -3.87 -11.89
N GLY A 53 -7.35 -3.27 -11.32
CA GLY A 53 -6.36 -2.51 -12.10
C GLY A 53 -5.10 -3.34 -12.39
N LYS A 54 -4.67 -3.40 -13.65
CA LYS A 54 -3.31 -3.86 -13.99
C LYS A 54 -2.31 -3.02 -13.19
N VAL A 55 -1.39 -3.64 -12.48
CA VAL A 55 -0.26 -2.93 -11.86
C VAL A 55 0.53 -2.27 -13.00
N ASP A 56 0.52 -0.93 -13.07
CA ASP A 56 1.38 -0.20 -14.00
C ASP A 56 2.81 -0.33 -13.49
N ARG A 57 3.60 -1.20 -14.12
CA ARG A 57 5.01 -1.45 -13.74
C ARG A 57 5.89 -0.20 -13.80
N SER A 58 5.40 0.88 -14.41
CA SER A 58 6.09 2.17 -14.53
C SER A 58 5.95 3.04 -13.28
N CYS A 59 5.04 2.70 -12.37
CA CYS A 59 4.87 3.37 -11.10
C CYS A 59 5.80 2.80 -10.03
N LEU A 60 6.29 3.69 -9.17
CA LEU A 60 6.97 3.32 -7.94
C LEU A 60 5.91 3.05 -6.87
N TYR A 61 5.85 1.81 -6.38
CA TYR A 61 4.98 1.38 -5.29
C TYR A 61 5.80 0.93 -4.09
N ASN A 62 5.20 0.95 -2.90
CA ASN A 62 5.81 0.48 -1.65
C ASN A 62 7.12 1.20 -1.32
N LEU A 63 7.17 2.51 -1.55
CA LEU A 63 8.26 3.35 -1.09
C LEU A 63 8.22 3.38 0.44
N VAL A 64 9.15 2.66 1.06
CA VAL A 64 9.43 2.75 2.49
C VAL A 64 10.73 3.53 2.59
N ILE A 65 10.63 4.84 2.82
CA ILE A 65 11.81 5.63 3.20
C ILE A 65 12.01 5.37 4.70
N ASP A 66 13.22 4.98 5.11
CA ASP A 66 13.52 4.65 6.50
C ASP A 66 13.01 5.75 7.44
N ASN A 67 11.95 5.42 8.18
CA ASN A 67 11.19 6.30 9.06
C ASN A 67 11.81 6.38 10.47
N ASN A 68 13.07 5.97 10.62
CA ASN A 68 13.77 6.01 11.91
C ASN A 68 14.08 7.45 12.38
N MET A 69 13.64 8.45 11.63
CA MET A 69 13.54 9.82 12.08
C MET A 69 12.10 10.26 11.87
N SER A 70 11.35 10.42 12.96
CA SER A 70 10.06 11.09 12.99
C SER A 70 10.26 12.57 12.68
N ASP A 71 10.69 12.87 11.46
CA ASP A 71 10.94 14.22 11.02
C ASP A 71 9.65 14.79 10.43
N TYR A 72 8.81 15.31 11.32
CA TYR A 72 7.62 16.08 10.97
C TYR A 72 7.97 17.49 10.46
N HIS A 73 9.24 17.78 10.19
CA HIS A 73 9.68 19.08 9.66
C HIS A 73 9.18 19.34 8.24
N PHE A 74 8.77 18.32 7.49
CA PHE A 74 8.11 18.50 6.20
C PHE A 74 6.60 18.36 6.38
N THR A 75 5.93 19.47 6.68
CA THR A 75 4.51 19.52 7.03
C THR A 75 3.61 19.38 5.79
N PRO A 76 2.28 19.17 5.95
CA PRO A 76 1.36 19.17 4.80
C PRO A 76 1.35 20.51 4.05
N ALA A 77 1.70 21.62 4.72
CA ALA A 77 1.88 22.91 4.07
C ALA A 77 3.13 22.93 3.17
N ASP A 78 4.24 22.34 3.63
CA ASP A 78 5.46 22.20 2.84
C ASP A 78 5.27 21.25 1.66
N GLU A 79 4.50 20.17 1.85
CA GLU A 79 4.06 19.29 0.77
C GLU A 79 3.26 20.04 -0.29
N ARG A 80 2.32 20.90 0.13
CA ARG A 80 1.56 21.74 -0.82
C ARG A 80 2.49 22.67 -1.60
N LEU A 81 3.47 23.31 -0.95
CA LEU A 81 4.46 24.15 -1.63
C LEU A 81 5.29 23.35 -2.63
N PHE A 82 5.74 22.15 -2.24
CA PHE A 82 6.45 21.25 -3.16
C PHE A 82 5.61 20.84 -4.37
N LEU A 83 4.31 20.62 -4.19
CA LEU A 83 3.42 20.35 -5.33
C LEU A 83 3.31 21.58 -6.25
N LEU A 84 3.29 22.80 -5.72
CA LEU A 84 3.34 24.01 -6.55
C LEU A 84 4.67 24.10 -7.32
N ASP A 85 5.80 23.84 -6.66
CA ASP A 85 7.10 23.78 -7.33
C ASP A 85 7.12 22.74 -8.46
N LEU A 86 6.54 21.55 -8.22
CA LEU A 86 6.38 20.51 -9.24
C LEU A 86 5.53 21.01 -10.40
N TYR A 87 4.40 21.66 -10.11
CA TYR A 87 3.50 22.22 -11.11
C TYR A 87 4.20 23.24 -11.99
N ASP A 88 4.91 24.21 -11.40
CA ASP A 88 5.59 25.25 -12.15
C ASP A 88 6.80 24.70 -12.93
N ALA A 89 7.63 23.88 -12.29
CA ALA A 89 8.82 23.29 -12.90
C ALA A 89 8.48 22.33 -14.06
N THR A 90 7.26 21.79 -14.09
CA THR A 90 6.81 20.86 -15.14
C THR A 90 5.81 21.48 -16.12
N GLY A 91 5.73 22.81 -16.13
CA GLY A 91 4.92 23.58 -17.09
C GLY A 91 3.41 23.40 -16.91
N GLY A 92 2.97 23.27 -15.67
CA GLY A 92 1.60 23.05 -15.23
C GLY A 92 0.57 23.99 -15.83
N GLN A 93 0.90 25.28 -15.87
CA GLN A 93 0.01 26.31 -16.40
C GLN A 93 -0.35 26.05 -17.87
N TYR A 94 0.62 25.60 -18.67
CA TYR A 94 0.52 25.58 -20.13
C TYR A 94 0.30 24.17 -20.71
N TYR A 95 0.94 23.14 -20.15
CA TYR A 95 1.03 21.82 -20.78
C TYR A 95 0.22 20.74 -20.08
N TRP A 96 -0.15 20.93 -18.81
CA TRP A 96 -0.88 19.89 -18.10
C TRP A 96 -2.29 19.71 -18.61
N TYR A 97 -2.68 18.46 -18.90
CA TYR A 97 -4.01 18.12 -19.38
C TYR A 97 -5.06 18.18 -18.27
N LYS A 98 -4.73 17.68 -17.08
CA LYS A 98 -5.58 17.65 -15.89
C LYS A 98 -4.87 18.41 -14.77
N LYS A 99 -5.46 19.53 -14.38
CA LYS A 99 -4.93 20.47 -13.37
C LYS A 99 -5.98 20.95 -12.37
N THR A 100 -7.04 20.17 -12.17
CA THR A 100 -8.08 20.49 -11.18
C THR A 100 -7.46 20.66 -9.79
N GLY A 101 -7.66 21.83 -9.19
CA GLY A 101 -7.12 22.17 -7.88
C GLY A 101 -5.68 22.68 -7.89
N TRP A 102 -4.93 22.53 -8.98
CA TRP A 102 -3.54 22.98 -9.04
C TRP A 102 -3.44 24.50 -9.30
N GLY A 103 -2.30 25.08 -8.92
CA GLY A 103 -1.97 26.50 -9.12
C GLY A 103 -1.96 27.33 -7.84
N GLU A 104 -1.15 28.38 -7.80
CA GLU A 104 -0.89 29.19 -6.61
C GLU A 104 -2.17 29.79 -5.99
N ASN A 105 -3.08 30.28 -6.84
CA ASN A 105 -4.34 30.90 -6.44
C ASN A 105 -5.43 29.90 -6.04
N SER A 106 -5.12 28.60 -6.01
CA SER A 106 -6.09 27.57 -5.65
C SER A 106 -6.37 27.59 -4.14
N THR A 107 -7.64 27.77 -3.80
CA THR A 107 -8.18 27.64 -2.43
C THR A 107 -8.49 26.20 -2.05
N ILE A 108 -8.38 25.25 -2.99
CA ILE A 108 -8.67 23.84 -2.78
C ILE A 108 -7.50 23.21 -2.01
N HIS A 109 -7.83 22.42 -0.97
CA HIS A 109 -6.85 21.65 -0.22
C HIS A 109 -6.11 20.65 -1.13
N HIS A 110 -4.78 20.50 -0.98
CA HIS A 110 -3.94 19.72 -1.91
C HIS A 110 -4.36 18.26 -2.04
N CYS A 111 -4.87 17.66 -0.97
CA CYS A 111 -5.44 16.31 -0.98
C CYS A 111 -6.67 16.12 -1.90
N LYS A 112 -7.23 17.20 -2.45
CA LYS A 112 -8.31 17.18 -3.44
C LYS A 112 -7.83 17.55 -4.85
N TRP A 113 -6.55 17.81 -5.03
CA TRP A 113 -5.98 18.10 -6.35
C TRP A 113 -5.96 16.84 -7.20
N PHE A 114 -6.08 17.03 -8.51
CA PHE A 114 -6.01 15.92 -9.45
C PHE A 114 -4.70 15.14 -9.25
N GLY A 115 -4.80 13.83 -9.06
CA GLY A 115 -3.63 12.96 -8.94
C GLY A 115 -3.00 12.93 -7.54
N ILE A 116 -3.53 13.65 -6.55
CA ILE A 116 -2.99 13.64 -5.18
C ILE A 116 -3.91 12.82 -4.27
N GLN A 117 -3.31 11.91 -3.49
CA GLN A 117 -4.01 11.19 -2.43
C GLN A 117 -3.24 11.35 -1.13
N CYS A 118 -3.95 11.74 -0.06
CA CYS A 118 -3.39 11.88 1.28
C CYS A 118 -3.86 10.78 2.23
N TYR A 119 -3.25 10.72 3.40
CA TYR A 119 -3.80 10.02 4.56
C TYR A 119 -4.95 10.82 5.16
N GLU A 120 -6.10 10.16 5.36
CA GLU A 120 -7.29 10.77 5.96
C GLU A 120 -7.04 11.29 7.39
N SER A 121 -6.12 10.67 8.14
CA SER A 121 -5.85 11.01 9.53
C SER A 121 -4.93 12.22 9.73
N SER A 122 -4.13 12.58 8.72
CA SER A 122 -3.01 13.52 8.90
C SER A 122 -2.77 14.49 7.74
N SER A 123 -3.48 14.32 6.63
CA SER A 123 -3.35 15.15 5.42
C SER A 123 -1.98 15.12 4.73
N TYR A 124 -1.07 14.23 5.16
CA TYR A 124 0.18 13.97 4.46
C TYR A 124 -0.06 13.22 3.15
N ILE A 125 0.72 13.53 2.12
CA ILE A 125 0.65 12.88 0.81
C ILE A 125 1.08 11.42 0.95
N LYS A 126 0.21 10.54 0.42
CA LYS A 126 0.41 9.10 0.34
C LYS A 126 0.72 8.65 -1.09
N TRP A 127 0.05 9.23 -2.09
CA TRP A 127 0.25 8.90 -3.50
C TRP A 127 0.24 10.14 -4.39
N ILE A 128 1.09 10.13 -5.41
CA ILE A 128 1.08 11.07 -6.52
C ILE A 128 0.92 10.28 -7.82
N ASN A 129 -0.14 10.55 -8.56
CA ASN A 129 -0.44 9.95 -9.85
C ASN A 129 -0.75 11.01 -10.90
N LEU A 130 0.24 11.28 -11.74
CA LEU A 130 0.20 12.24 -12.85
C LEU A 130 0.59 11.56 -14.16
N ILE A 131 0.20 10.29 -14.34
CA ILE A 131 0.41 9.54 -15.58
C ILE A 131 -0.25 10.30 -16.74
N ASP A 132 0.46 10.39 -17.86
CA ASP A 132 -0.05 10.96 -19.12
C ASP A 132 -0.73 12.33 -18.89
N ASN A 133 -0.03 13.20 -18.16
CA ASN A 133 -0.56 14.51 -17.79
C ASN A 133 0.21 15.65 -18.45
N GLY A 134 1.07 15.37 -19.42
CA GLY A 134 1.79 16.39 -20.18
C GLY A 134 2.90 17.12 -19.40
N LEU A 135 3.40 16.53 -18.31
CA LEU A 135 4.54 17.08 -17.56
C LEU A 135 5.75 17.16 -18.50
N THR A 136 6.40 18.32 -18.54
CA THR A 136 7.58 18.61 -19.39
C THR A 136 8.58 19.45 -18.61
N GLY A 137 9.87 19.24 -18.80
CA GLY A 137 10.92 19.94 -18.04
C GLY A 137 11.47 19.13 -16.88
N ARG A 138 12.09 19.80 -15.90
CA ARG A 138 12.86 19.12 -14.85
C ARG A 138 11.99 18.76 -13.65
N LEU A 139 11.97 17.48 -13.30
CA LEU A 139 11.31 17.01 -12.09
C LEU A 139 12.08 17.44 -10.83
N PRO A 140 11.40 17.98 -9.80
CA PRO A 140 11.98 18.14 -8.48
C PRO A 140 12.20 16.77 -7.81
N ILE A 141 13.00 16.77 -6.75
CA ILE A 141 13.38 15.57 -6.01
C ILE A 141 12.33 15.22 -4.94
N PHE A 142 11.72 14.04 -5.06
CA PHE A 142 10.57 13.62 -4.23
C PHE A 142 10.92 13.14 -2.82
N TRP A 143 12.20 13.00 -2.46
CA TRP A 143 12.64 12.44 -1.17
C TRP A 143 12.20 13.26 0.06
N LYS A 144 11.80 14.52 -0.13
CA LYS A 144 11.26 15.38 0.94
C LYS A 144 9.89 14.89 1.44
N ILE A 145 9.09 14.22 0.60
CA ILE A 145 7.79 13.67 0.98
C ILE A 145 8.00 12.29 1.62
N ARG A 146 8.29 12.27 2.92
CA ARG A 146 8.67 11.04 3.66
C ARG A 146 7.54 10.01 3.78
N ASN A 147 6.29 10.47 3.68
CA ASN A 147 5.09 9.64 3.79
C ASN A 147 4.63 9.05 2.44
N LEU A 148 5.34 9.33 1.34
CA LEU A 148 4.98 8.89 0.01
C LEU A 148 5.10 7.37 -0.11
N GLN A 149 4.00 6.69 -0.37
CA GLN A 149 3.96 5.25 -0.61
C GLN A 149 4.05 4.89 -2.09
N GLY A 150 3.69 5.83 -2.96
CA GLY A 150 4.01 5.66 -4.37
C GLY A 150 3.81 6.86 -5.27
N LEU A 151 4.46 6.73 -6.42
CA LEU A 151 4.69 7.80 -7.39
C LEU A 151 4.54 7.24 -8.81
N CYS A 152 3.60 7.82 -9.55
CA CYS A 152 3.30 7.44 -10.92
C CYS A 152 3.41 8.68 -11.82
N LEU A 153 4.47 8.76 -12.62
CA LEU A 153 4.73 9.87 -13.57
C LEU A 153 4.96 9.37 -15.00
N SER A 154 4.55 8.13 -15.32
CA SER A 154 4.78 7.52 -16.62
C SER A 154 4.05 8.26 -17.75
N ILE A 155 4.54 8.09 -18.99
CA ILE A 155 3.89 8.63 -20.20
C ILE A 155 3.82 10.17 -20.19
N ASN A 156 4.84 10.82 -19.63
CA ASN A 156 5.01 12.28 -19.70
C ASN A 156 6.16 12.66 -20.63
N LYS A 157 6.31 13.95 -20.96
CA LYS A 157 7.25 14.48 -21.95
C LYS A 157 8.57 14.94 -21.31
N GLN A 158 9.09 14.14 -20.36
CA GLN A 158 10.29 14.47 -19.57
C GLN A 158 11.53 14.66 -20.42
#